data_AF-A0A1V5PWC5-F1
#
_entry.id   AF-A0A1V5PWC5-F1
#
_cell.length_a   1.000
_cell.length_b   1.000
_cell.length_c   1.000
_cell.angle_alpha   90.00
_cell.angle_beta   90.00
_cell.angle_gamma   90.00
#
_symmetry.space_group_name_H-M   'P 1'
#
loop_
_entity.id
_entity.type
_entity.pdbx_description
1 polymer ?
#
loop_
_entity_poly.entity_id
_entity_poly.type
_entity_poly.pdbx_seq_one_letter_code
_entity_poly.pdbx_strand_id
1 'polypeptide(L)'
;MPTGKAWRFQQWVHTGSAYLDDYAEFTGSGDVQTFTYDALDRLMTAQSANDAYRGYSESYQYSPIGNLTYKTGQGTYTYPTSDPNSVRPHAVTSAGGHTYAYDANGNMTTHWYADMSQTLVYSAENRLASVTRNGKTTAYFYDGDGVLVKKTAYENLAAGVPATSDTTLFWPAVVTNGDTWANSGNGNYGEFAYTGSIGLRYVQLDLGGAYTVDQIKVWHYAADSRIYNNTKTQVSADGVTWYTVFDSAVSGTYPETAAGKTHTFAPRTVRYVRDYLNGSSSNSSNHWVEIEVWGNRTTVYVNALYEKDVTANLSTKYYYFGSQRIAMRRGSTLTYLHGDHLGSASLTTNASGAKVSLMRYMPYGELRVGGLSTDRQYTGQRREASLGFYDYVARQYDPALGRFLQADTAMQASSSPTRRTRSRSTATATPWGIRSGIRIPVGTLLF
;
A
#
# COMPACT_ATOMS: atom_id res chain seq x y z
N MET A 1 -6.86 22.87 -34.02
CA MET A 1 -6.35 21.77 -33.17
C MET A 1 -6.51 22.19 -31.71
N PRO A 2 -7.06 21.37 -30.80
CA PRO A 2 -7.17 21.78 -29.40
C PRO A 2 -5.80 21.73 -28.74
N THR A 3 -5.29 22.90 -28.37
CA THR A 3 -4.14 23.12 -27.48
C THR A 3 -4.53 22.72 -26.05
N GLY A 4 -3.74 21.84 -25.40
CA GLY A 4 -3.89 21.58 -23.96
C GLY A 4 -3.80 20.14 -23.47
N LYS A 5 -3.35 19.17 -24.29
CA LYS A 5 -3.04 17.82 -23.77
C LYS A 5 -1.53 17.68 -23.57
N ALA A 6 -1.09 17.76 -22.32
CA ALA A 6 0.23 17.30 -21.94
C ALA A 6 0.29 15.78 -22.12
N TRP A 7 1.06 15.33 -23.09
CA TRP A 7 1.39 13.92 -23.27
C TRP A 7 2.52 13.58 -22.29
N ARG A 8 2.31 12.57 -21.44
CA ARG A 8 3.38 12.02 -20.60
C ARG A 8 4.16 11.01 -21.44
N PHE A 9 5.42 11.31 -21.72
CA PHE A 9 6.33 10.35 -22.34
C PHE A 9 7.22 9.78 -21.25
N GLN A 10 7.25 8.45 -21.16
CA GLN A 10 8.28 7.70 -20.46
C GLN A 10 9.45 7.56 -21.43
N GLN A 11 10.63 8.06 -21.08
CA GLN A 11 11.82 7.84 -21.89
C GLN A 11 12.78 6.92 -21.13
N TRP A 12 13.08 5.78 -21.75
CA TRP A 12 14.07 4.82 -21.28
C TRP A 12 15.36 5.11 -22.03
N VAL A 13 16.43 5.49 -21.34
CA VAL A 13 17.75 5.62 -21.98
C VAL A 13 18.44 4.27 -21.84
N HIS A 14 18.54 3.56 -22.97
CA HIS A 14 19.23 2.28 -23.08
C HIS A 14 20.66 2.50 -23.55
N THR A 15 21.67 2.14 -22.76
CA THR A 15 23.07 2.11 -23.21
C THR A 15 23.72 0.78 -22.89
N GLY A 16 24.05 -0.03 -23.92
CA GLY A 16 24.73 -1.31 -23.74
C GLY A 16 23.80 -2.45 -23.29
N SER A 17 24.38 -3.63 -23.03
CA SER A 17 23.68 -4.91 -22.85
C SER A 17 22.52 -4.86 -21.84
N ALA A 18 21.31 -4.54 -22.31
CA ALA A 18 20.01 -4.80 -21.67
C ALA A 18 19.78 -4.37 -20.20
N TYR A 19 20.20 -3.16 -19.78
CA TYR A 19 19.82 -2.61 -18.46
C TYR A 19 19.18 -1.21 -18.53
N LEU A 20 18.50 -0.86 -17.42
CA LEU A 20 17.86 0.43 -17.15
C LEU A 20 18.81 1.27 -16.30
N ASP A 21 19.67 2.03 -16.95
CA ASP A 21 20.66 2.87 -16.27
C ASP A 21 20.06 4.19 -15.75
N ASP A 22 18.98 4.66 -16.40
CA ASP A 22 18.31 5.93 -16.09
C ASP A 22 16.79 5.86 -16.37
N TYR A 23 15.98 6.30 -15.39
CA TYR A 23 14.54 6.52 -15.55
C TYR A 23 14.19 7.99 -15.33
N ALA A 24 13.70 8.64 -16.39
CA ALA A 24 13.16 9.99 -16.34
C ALA A 24 11.63 9.98 -16.46
N GLU A 25 10.94 10.42 -15.40
CA GLU A 25 9.52 10.77 -15.49
C GLU A 25 9.41 12.27 -15.78
N PHE A 26 8.96 12.63 -16.99
CA PHE A 26 8.66 14.04 -17.32
C PHE A 26 7.35 14.48 -16.65
N THR A 27 7.38 14.61 -15.33
CA THR A 27 6.57 15.63 -14.65
C THR A 27 7.23 16.98 -14.90
N GLY A 28 6.52 18.10 -14.72
CA GLY A 28 7.12 19.44 -14.81
C GLY A 28 8.31 19.69 -13.85
N SER A 29 8.69 18.70 -13.04
CA SER A 29 9.78 18.70 -12.07
C SER A 29 11.05 17.93 -12.49
N GLY A 30 11.06 17.17 -13.59
CA GLY A 30 12.26 16.46 -14.06
C GLY A 30 12.86 15.45 -13.06
N ASP A 31 12.03 14.63 -12.41
CA ASP A 31 12.52 13.59 -11.49
C ASP A 31 13.30 12.52 -12.28
N VAL A 32 14.55 12.32 -11.90
CA VAL A 32 15.51 11.38 -12.49
C VAL A 32 15.90 10.40 -11.40
N GLN A 33 15.68 9.10 -11.67
CA GLN A 33 16.10 8.01 -10.80
C GLN A 33 17.30 7.30 -11.39
N THR A 34 18.35 7.16 -10.59
CA THR A 34 19.60 6.48 -10.96
C THR A 34 19.78 5.22 -10.14
N PHE A 35 20.21 4.15 -10.80
CA PHE A 35 20.41 2.84 -10.20
C PHE A 35 21.84 2.34 -10.47
N THR A 36 22.41 1.59 -9.52
CA THR A 36 23.67 0.87 -9.74
C THR A 36 23.52 -0.59 -9.37
N TYR A 37 24.35 -1.45 -9.96
CA TYR A 37 24.25 -2.90 -9.81
C TYR A 37 25.62 -3.51 -9.56
N ASP A 38 25.65 -4.66 -8.87
CA ASP A 38 26.86 -5.49 -8.78
C ASP A 38 27.04 -6.37 -10.02
N ALA A 39 28.14 -7.12 -10.09
CA ALA A 39 28.45 -8.02 -11.21
C ALA A 39 27.48 -9.21 -11.38
N LEU A 40 26.50 -9.37 -10.49
CA LEU A 40 25.42 -10.36 -10.57
C LEU A 40 24.06 -9.71 -10.84
N ASP A 41 24.05 -8.46 -11.30
CA ASP A 41 22.87 -7.65 -11.62
C ASP A 41 21.95 -7.42 -10.41
N ARG A 42 22.53 -7.38 -9.20
CA ARG A 42 21.77 -7.07 -7.98
C ARG A 42 21.90 -5.58 -7.67
N LEU A 43 20.77 -4.94 -7.41
CA LEU A 43 20.67 -3.51 -7.15
C LEU A 43 21.54 -3.13 -5.95
N MET A 44 22.53 -2.26 -6.12
CA MET A 44 23.42 -1.77 -5.05
C MET A 44 22.99 -0.41 -4.51
N THR A 45 22.59 0.51 -5.39
CA THR A 45 22.08 1.83 -4.98
C THR A 45 20.90 2.24 -5.84
N ALA A 46 19.99 3.03 -5.26
CA ALA A 46 18.92 3.69 -5.98
C ALA A 46 18.74 5.09 -5.41
N GLN A 47 18.68 6.11 -6.27
CA GLN A 47 18.57 7.50 -5.83
C GLN A 47 17.62 8.28 -6.71
N SER A 48 16.83 9.18 -6.09
CA SER A 48 16.14 10.28 -6.77
C SER A 48 16.70 11.60 -6.23
N ALA A 49 17.38 12.35 -7.11
CA ALA A 49 18.13 13.56 -6.73
C ALA A 49 17.35 14.87 -6.92
N ASN A 50 16.33 14.89 -7.78
CA ASN A 50 15.60 16.12 -8.18
C ASN A 50 14.09 16.06 -7.91
N ASP A 51 13.62 15.19 -7.02
CA ASP A 51 12.18 15.12 -6.72
C ASP A 51 11.74 16.17 -5.68
N ALA A 52 10.89 17.10 -6.15
CA ALA A 52 10.20 18.09 -5.31
C ALA A 52 9.26 17.45 -4.25
N TYR A 53 8.95 16.16 -4.36
CA TYR A 53 8.01 15.44 -3.48
C TYR A 53 8.68 14.56 -2.41
N ARG A 54 10.02 14.59 -2.29
CA ARG A 54 10.95 13.80 -1.42
C ARG A 54 11.82 12.87 -2.27
N GLY A 55 13.00 13.38 -2.62
CA GLY A 55 14.11 12.55 -3.09
C GLY A 55 14.49 11.48 -2.06
N TYR A 56 15.16 10.43 -2.53
CA TYR A 56 15.60 9.32 -1.70
C TYR A 56 17.00 8.88 -2.11
N SER A 57 17.71 8.20 -1.20
CA SER A 57 18.98 7.56 -1.48
C SER A 57 19.04 6.25 -0.70
N GLU A 58 18.96 5.14 -1.44
CA GLU A 58 18.93 3.79 -0.90
C GLU A 58 20.22 3.04 -1.29
N SER A 59 20.67 2.18 -0.38
CA SER A 59 21.80 1.29 -0.59
C SER A 59 21.45 -0.11 -0.12
N TYR A 60 22.00 -1.10 -0.82
CA TYR A 60 21.72 -2.51 -0.62
C TYR A 60 23.01 -3.30 -0.70
N GLN A 61 23.16 -4.28 0.20
CA GLN A 61 24.29 -5.19 0.18
C GLN A 61 23.80 -6.62 0.23
N TYR A 62 24.57 -7.53 -0.35
CA TYR A 62 24.19 -8.93 -0.43
C TYR A 62 25.34 -9.86 -0.06
N SER A 63 24.98 -11.00 0.52
CA SER A 63 25.91 -12.10 0.72
C SER A 63 26.25 -12.79 -0.62
N PRO A 64 27.32 -13.62 -0.64
CA PRO A 64 27.66 -14.43 -1.83
C PRO A 64 26.56 -15.40 -2.28
N ILE A 65 25.67 -15.81 -1.35
CA ILE A 65 24.54 -16.69 -1.66
C ILE A 65 23.26 -15.94 -2.05
N GLY A 66 23.30 -14.59 -2.11
CA GLY A 66 22.19 -13.78 -2.58
C GLY A 66 21.24 -13.25 -1.52
N ASN A 67 21.53 -13.42 -0.24
CA ASN A 67 20.74 -12.81 0.83
C ASN A 67 21.01 -11.31 0.90
N LEU A 68 19.98 -10.50 1.04
CA LEU A 68 20.10 -9.08 1.38
C LEU A 68 20.68 -8.95 2.79
N THR A 69 21.90 -8.45 2.93
CA THR A 69 22.61 -8.28 4.23
C THR A 69 22.47 -6.88 4.80
N TYR A 70 22.15 -5.91 3.95
CA TYR A 70 21.86 -4.54 4.35
C TYR A 70 20.86 -3.92 3.37
N LYS A 71 19.95 -3.12 3.88
CA LYS A 71 19.07 -2.24 3.08
C LYS A 71 18.82 -0.95 3.84
N THR A 72 18.91 0.18 3.14
CA THR A 72 18.49 1.48 3.70
C THR A 72 17.04 1.39 4.20
N GLY A 73 16.78 1.96 5.39
CA GLY A 73 15.49 1.85 6.09
C GLY A 73 15.38 0.64 7.03
N GLN A 74 16.00 -0.51 6.72
CA GLN A 74 15.99 -1.70 7.59
C GLN A 74 17.30 -1.94 8.35
N GLY A 75 18.42 -1.43 7.84
CA GLY A 75 19.75 -1.69 8.39
C GLY A 75 20.24 -3.10 8.05
N THR A 76 20.98 -3.71 8.98
CA THR A 76 21.66 -5.00 8.78
C THR A 76 20.72 -6.19 9.01
N TYR A 77 20.86 -7.20 8.17
CA TYR A 77 20.13 -8.46 8.24
C TYR A 77 21.04 -9.56 8.77
N THR A 78 20.49 -10.40 9.64
CA THR A 78 21.14 -11.61 10.14
C THR A 78 20.46 -12.84 9.57
N TYR A 79 21.25 -13.87 9.29
CA TYR A 79 20.82 -15.15 8.77
C TYR A 79 21.53 -16.28 9.53
N PRO A 80 21.02 -17.54 9.45
CA PRO A 80 21.80 -18.71 9.79
C PRO A 80 23.11 -18.77 8.99
N THR A 81 24.08 -19.54 9.48
CA THR A 81 25.35 -19.75 8.76
C THR A 81 25.09 -20.29 7.36
N SER A 82 25.94 -19.94 6.40
CA SER A 82 25.80 -20.41 5.01
C SER A 82 26.80 -21.52 4.72
N ASP A 83 26.47 -22.73 5.17
CA ASP A 83 27.24 -23.95 4.95
C ASP A 83 26.36 -25.06 4.36
N PRO A 84 26.93 -26.15 3.81
CA PRO A 84 26.17 -27.21 3.15
C PRO A 84 25.12 -27.91 4.02
N ASN A 85 25.24 -27.85 5.35
CA ASN A 85 24.32 -28.48 6.29
C ASN A 85 23.39 -27.45 6.97
N SER A 86 23.47 -26.18 6.57
CA SER A 86 22.67 -25.13 7.16
C SER A 86 21.20 -25.34 6.90
N VAL A 87 20.41 -25.26 7.97
CA VAL A 87 18.96 -25.29 7.90
C VAL A 87 18.47 -23.87 7.63
N ARG A 88 17.88 -23.67 6.45
CA ARG A 88 17.29 -22.39 6.00
C ARG A 88 18.31 -21.23 6.00
N PRO A 89 19.44 -21.33 5.27
CA PRO A 89 20.44 -20.25 5.17
C PRO A 89 19.89 -18.96 4.55
N HIS A 90 18.70 -19.03 3.94
CA HIS A 90 17.98 -17.89 3.38
C HIS A 90 16.86 -17.37 4.29
N ALA A 91 16.65 -17.88 5.50
CA ALA A 91 15.64 -17.33 6.41
C ALA A 91 16.26 -16.18 7.23
N VAL A 92 15.72 -14.96 7.12
CA VAL A 92 16.23 -13.82 7.90
C VAL A 92 15.81 -14.01 9.35
N THR A 93 16.75 -13.95 10.29
CA THR A 93 16.46 -14.13 11.73
C THR A 93 16.32 -12.80 12.47
N SER A 94 16.96 -11.74 11.98
CA SER A 94 16.77 -10.37 12.49
C SER A 94 17.05 -9.30 11.44
N ALA A 95 16.31 -8.20 11.49
CA ALA A 95 16.51 -6.98 10.69
C ALA A 95 15.67 -5.84 11.31
N GLY A 96 16.13 -4.58 11.22
CA GLY A 96 15.35 -3.43 11.69
C GLY A 96 15.05 -3.42 13.19
N GLY A 97 15.90 -4.04 14.03
CA GLY A 97 15.64 -4.20 15.48
C GLY A 97 14.65 -5.31 15.83
N HIS A 98 14.12 -6.02 14.84
CA HIS A 98 13.11 -7.06 15.00
C HIS A 98 13.68 -8.47 14.78
N THR A 99 13.06 -9.48 15.37
CA THR A 99 13.42 -10.90 15.20
C THR A 99 12.29 -11.68 14.54
N TYR A 100 12.64 -12.61 13.66
CA TYR A 100 11.69 -13.37 12.85
C TYR A 100 11.80 -14.86 13.16
N ALA A 101 10.66 -15.53 13.18
CA ALA A 101 10.56 -16.97 13.45
C ALA A 101 9.91 -17.69 12.28
N TYR A 102 10.18 -19.00 12.15
CA TYR A 102 9.72 -19.82 11.04
C TYR A 102 9.29 -21.20 11.50
N ASP A 103 8.31 -21.78 10.80
CA ASP A 103 7.98 -23.19 10.91
C ASP A 103 8.99 -24.09 10.18
N ALA A 104 8.78 -25.41 10.25
CA ALA A 104 9.64 -26.41 9.61
C ALA A 104 9.63 -26.33 8.06
N ASN A 105 8.55 -25.83 7.46
CA ASN A 105 8.43 -25.62 6.01
C ASN A 105 9.09 -24.31 5.54
N GLY A 106 9.59 -23.50 6.48
CA GLY A 106 10.23 -22.23 6.17
C GLY A 106 9.24 -21.09 5.95
N ASN A 107 7.99 -21.22 6.41
CA ASN A 107 7.07 -20.09 6.46
C ASN A 107 7.34 -19.23 7.70
N MET A 108 7.33 -17.92 7.54
CA MET A 108 7.55 -16.98 8.63
C MET A 108 6.33 -16.95 9.56
N THR A 109 6.49 -17.29 10.83
CA THR A 109 5.44 -17.33 11.85
C THR A 109 5.41 -16.08 12.73
N THR A 110 6.52 -15.34 12.79
CA THR A 110 6.61 -14.03 13.46
C THR A 110 7.11 -12.98 12.46
N HIS A 111 6.28 -11.98 12.20
CA HIS A 111 6.52 -10.84 11.30
C HIS A 111 6.29 -9.52 12.06
N TRP A 112 6.65 -8.38 11.47
CA TRP A 112 6.56 -7.07 12.10
C TRP A 112 6.05 -6.01 11.13
N TYR A 113 5.17 -5.12 11.61
CA TYR A 113 4.73 -3.96 10.82
C TYR A 113 4.34 -2.81 11.75
N ALA A 114 4.85 -1.61 11.47
CA ALA A 114 4.69 -0.43 12.31
C ALA A 114 5.08 -0.71 13.79
N ASP A 115 6.21 -1.40 13.97
CA ASP A 115 6.76 -1.85 15.26
C ASP A 115 5.82 -2.71 16.13
N MET A 116 4.83 -3.32 15.49
CA MET A 116 3.94 -4.30 16.12
C MET A 116 4.19 -5.68 15.55
N SER A 117 4.36 -6.66 16.44
CA SER A 117 4.50 -8.06 16.05
C SER A 117 3.20 -8.60 15.47
N GLN A 118 3.36 -9.51 14.52
CA GLN A 118 2.30 -10.25 13.87
C GLN A 118 2.58 -11.74 14.00
N THR A 119 1.58 -12.49 14.40
CA THR A 119 1.63 -13.96 14.38
C THR A 119 0.98 -14.46 13.11
N LEU A 120 1.71 -15.23 12.32
CA LEU A 120 1.27 -15.81 11.05
C LEU A 120 1.06 -17.31 11.23
N VAL A 121 -0.10 -17.79 10.77
CA VAL A 121 -0.48 -19.20 10.81
C VAL A 121 -0.73 -19.68 9.40
N TYR A 122 -0.20 -20.86 9.06
CA TYR A 122 -0.33 -21.47 7.74
C TYR A 122 -1.17 -22.74 7.81
N SER A 123 -1.90 -23.03 6.74
CA SER A 123 -2.66 -24.26 6.58
C SER A 123 -1.75 -25.45 6.25
N ALA A 124 -2.32 -26.67 6.25
CA ALA A 124 -1.61 -27.89 5.89
C ALA A 124 -1.09 -27.86 4.43
N GLU A 125 -1.74 -27.09 3.56
CA GLU A 125 -1.38 -26.87 2.16
C GLU A 125 -0.34 -25.75 1.99
N ASN A 126 0.31 -25.32 3.07
CA ASN A 126 1.35 -24.29 3.07
C ASN A 126 0.85 -22.91 2.59
N ARG A 127 -0.41 -22.56 2.91
CA ARG A 127 -1.04 -21.28 2.57
C ARG A 127 -1.24 -20.44 3.82
N LEU A 128 -1.04 -19.12 3.74
CA LEU A 128 -1.28 -18.23 4.88
C LEU A 128 -2.77 -18.26 5.26
N ALA A 129 -3.09 -18.82 6.41
CA ALA A 129 -4.46 -19.00 6.90
C ALA A 129 -4.91 -17.81 7.76
N SER A 130 -4.03 -17.25 8.59
CA SER A 130 -4.34 -16.05 9.36
C SER A 130 -3.12 -15.24 9.78
N VAL A 131 -3.34 -13.94 9.96
CA VAL A 131 -2.40 -13.01 10.60
C VAL A 131 -3.09 -12.33 11.77
N THR A 132 -2.48 -12.39 12.95
CA THR A 132 -2.96 -11.71 14.16
C THR A 132 -2.01 -10.60 14.54
N ARG A 133 -2.53 -9.38 14.68
CA ARG A 133 -1.79 -8.19 15.14
C ARG A 133 -2.64 -7.41 16.11
N ASN A 134 -2.09 -7.07 17.28
CA ASN A 134 -2.79 -6.28 18.31
C ASN A 134 -4.19 -6.84 18.65
N GLY A 135 -4.30 -8.17 18.81
CA GLY A 135 -5.56 -8.86 19.11
C GLY A 135 -6.58 -8.90 17.96
N LYS A 136 -6.29 -8.31 16.79
CA LYS A 136 -7.13 -8.34 15.60
C LYS A 136 -6.61 -9.40 14.64
N THR A 137 -7.51 -10.23 14.11
CA THR A 137 -7.15 -11.34 13.22
C THR A 137 -7.68 -11.08 11.81
N THR A 138 -6.80 -11.17 10.83
CA THR A 138 -7.15 -11.32 9.41
C THR A 138 -7.08 -12.80 9.06
N ALA A 139 -8.14 -13.37 8.49
CA ALA A 139 -8.20 -14.76 8.07
C ALA A 139 -8.48 -14.87 6.57
N TYR A 140 -7.82 -15.85 5.94
CA TYR A 140 -7.84 -16.12 4.51
C TYR A 140 -8.41 -17.52 4.29
N PHE A 141 -9.29 -17.64 3.30
CA PHE A 141 -9.93 -18.89 2.93
C PHE A 141 -9.71 -19.13 1.45
N TYR A 142 -9.20 -20.31 1.13
CA TYR A 142 -8.87 -20.73 -0.22
C TYR A 142 -9.79 -21.87 -0.66
N ASP A 143 -10.02 -21.99 -1.97
CA ASP A 143 -10.62 -23.19 -2.54
C ASP A 143 -9.58 -24.32 -2.71
N GLY A 144 -10.02 -25.45 -3.27
CA GLY A 144 -9.17 -26.62 -3.49
C GLY A 144 -8.01 -26.40 -4.47
N ASP A 145 -8.09 -25.36 -5.31
CA ASP A 145 -7.03 -24.97 -6.24
C ASP A 145 -6.07 -23.94 -5.61
N GLY A 146 -6.27 -23.59 -4.33
CA GLY A 146 -5.44 -22.65 -3.58
C GLY A 146 -5.74 -21.18 -3.92
N VAL A 147 -6.85 -20.88 -4.60
CA VAL A 147 -7.27 -19.52 -4.94
C VAL A 147 -8.00 -18.90 -3.75
N LEU A 148 -7.66 -17.65 -3.40
CA LEU A 148 -8.32 -16.94 -2.31
C LEU A 148 -9.79 -16.68 -2.69
N VAL A 149 -10.73 -17.22 -1.90
CA VAL A 149 -12.18 -17.09 -2.12
C VAL A 149 -12.87 -16.23 -1.07
N LYS A 150 -12.27 -16.08 0.12
CA LYS A 150 -12.80 -15.19 1.16
C LYS A 150 -11.68 -14.64 2.06
N LYS A 151 -11.84 -13.41 2.51
CA LYS A 151 -11.03 -12.75 3.54
C LYS A 151 -11.93 -12.14 4.60
N THR A 152 -11.60 -12.32 5.87
CA THR A 152 -12.16 -11.53 6.98
C THR A 152 -11.04 -10.73 7.59
N ALA A 153 -11.15 -9.41 7.67
CA ALA A 153 -10.05 -8.54 8.09
C ALA A 153 -10.53 -7.42 9.01
N TYR A 154 -9.61 -6.93 9.84
CA TYR A 154 -9.73 -5.63 10.50
C TYR A 154 -8.84 -4.62 9.76
N GLU A 155 -9.46 -3.66 9.09
CA GLU A 155 -8.78 -2.79 8.12
C GLU A 155 -9.44 -1.41 8.01
N ASN A 156 -8.76 -0.49 7.30
CA ASN A 156 -9.32 0.82 6.97
C ASN A 156 -10.43 0.67 5.90
N LEU A 157 -11.67 0.88 6.32
CA LEU A 157 -12.88 0.78 5.53
C LEU A 157 -13.06 1.98 4.58
N ALA A 158 -12.50 3.13 4.95
CA ALA A 158 -12.61 4.40 4.24
C ALA A 158 -11.66 4.51 3.05
N ALA A 159 -10.64 3.66 2.92
CA ALA A 159 -9.68 3.70 1.82
C ALA A 159 -10.39 3.79 0.45
N GLY A 160 -10.10 4.85 -0.31
CA GLY A 160 -10.68 5.15 -1.63
C GLY A 160 -12.17 5.55 -1.64
N VAL A 161 -12.79 5.80 -0.48
CA VAL A 161 -14.17 6.30 -0.37
C VAL A 161 -14.18 7.80 -0.70
N PRO A 162 -14.96 8.27 -1.69
CA PRO A 162 -15.03 9.69 -2.00
C PRO A 162 -15.59 10.50 -0.83
N ALA A 163 -14.87 11.55 -0.43
CA ALA A 163 -15.37 12.50 0.56
C ALA A 163 -16.36 13.50 -0.07
N THR A 164 -17.34 13.89 0.71
CA THR A 164 -18.28 14.99 0.42
C THR A 164 -18.24 16.02 1.54
N SER A 165 -18.89 17.16 1.38
CA SER A 165 -18.99 18.19 2.41
C SER A 165 -20.35 18.88 2.34
N ASP A 166 -20.68 19.70 3.33
CA ASP A 166 -21.85 20.60 3.32
C ASP A 166 -21.72 21.75 2.30
N THR A 167 -20.55 21.91 1.70
CA THR A 167 -20.28 22.88 0.63
C THR A 167 -19.34 22.27 -0.41
N THR A 168 -18.90 23.06 -1.38
CA THR A 168 -17.90 22.63 -2.38
C THR A 168 -16.60 22.23 -1.67
N LEU A 169 -16.26 20.95 -1.81
CA LEU A 169 -15.01 20.37 -1.33
C LEU A 169 -14.01 20.26 -2.48
N PHE A 170 -12.86 20.90 -2.33
CA PHE A 170 -11.76 20.78 -3.28
C PHE A 170 -10.89 19.59 -2.90
N TRP A 171 -10.45 18.82 -3.90
CA TRP A 171 -9.60 17.62 -3.74
C TRP A 171 -10.18 16.53 -2.81
N PRO A 172 -11.47 16.15 -2.94
CA PRO A 172 -12.12 15.21 -2.01
C PRO A 172 -11.46 13.83 -1.93
N ALA A 173 -10.72 13.42 -2.98
CA ALA A 173 -10.08 12.12 -3.03
C ALA A 173 -8.88 11.99 -2.08
N VAL A 174 -8.29 13.09 -1.61
CA VAL A 174 -7.10 13.02 -0.74
C VAL A 174 -7.45 12.56 0.66
N VAL A 175 -8.69 12.81 1.11
CA VAL A 175 -9.16 12.46 2.47
C VAL A 175 -9.10 10.97 2.76
N THR A 176 -8.99 10.10 1.74
CA THR A 176 -9.00 8.65 1.90
C THR A 176 -8.02 7.93 0.97
N ASN A 177 -7.01 8.61 0.45
CA ASN A 177 -6.06 8.02 -0.50
C ASN A 177 -4.89 7.30 0.21
N GLY A 178 -4.80 7.40 1.54
CA GLY A 178 -3.72 6.81 2.35
C GLY A 178 -2.45 7.67 2.43
N ASP A 179 -2.45 8.89 1.88
CA ASP A 179 -1.37 9.86 2.06
C ASP A 179 -1.62 10.68 3.33
N THR A 180 -1.02 10.24 4.44
CA THR A 180 -1.21 10.88 5.74
C THR A 180 -0.39 12.17 5.92
N TRP A 181 0.30 12.65 4.89
CA TRP A 181 1.22 13.75 5.01
C TRP A 181 1.13 14.77 3.87
N ALA A 182 1.09 16.06 4.23
CA ALA A 182 1.23 17.15 3.26
C ALA A 182 2.70 17.33 2.87
N ASN A 183 3.09 16.72 1.75
CA ASN A 183 4.49 16.51 1.35
C ASN A 183 5.31 17.79 1.12
N SER A 184 4.71 18.90 0.72
CA SER A 184 5.44 20.13 0.38
C SER A 184 5.83 21.02 1.56
N GLY A 185 5.23 20.83 2.75
CA GLY A 185 5.37 21.78 3.87
C GLY A 185 4.83 23.20 3.60
N ASN A 186 4.43 23.48 2.36
CA ASN A 186 3.94 24.77 1.86
C ASN A 186 2.46 24.70 1.44
N GLY A 187 1.80 23.54 1.61
CA GLY A 187 0.39 23.35 1.31
C GLY A 187 0.05 23.46 -0.18
N ASN A 188 0.88 22.88 -1.04
CA ASN A 188 0.64 22.86 -2.48
C ASN A 188 -0.66 22.11 -2.86
N TYR A 189 -1.17 22.39 -4.05
CA TYR A 189 -2.41 21.82 -4.57
C TYR A 189 -2.44 20.28 -4.53
N GLY A 190 -3.47 19.72 -3.88
CA GLY A 190 -3.74 18.28 -3.85
C GLY A 190 -3.10 17.51 -2.69
N GLU A 191 -2.69 18.19 -1.63
CA GLU A 191 -2.15 17.58 -0.40
C GLU A 191 -3.17 17.47 0.74
N PHE A 192 -4.23 18.29 0.69
CA PHE A 192 -5.35 18.25 1.62
C PHE A 192 -6.62 18.70 0.90
N ALA A 193 -7.76 18.26 1.43
CA ALA A 193 -9.06 18.75 1.03
C ALA A 193 -9.40 20.00 1.85
N TYR A 194 -10.06 20.97 1.19
CA TYR A 194 -10.50 22.20 1.83
C TYR A 194 -11.80 22.71 1.23
N THR A 195 -12.48 23.58 1.96
CA THR A 195 -13.69 24.27 1.50
C THR A 195 -13.39 25.71 1.13
N GLY A 196 -14.03 26.23 0.09
CA GLY A 196 -13.95 27.67 -0.25
C GLY A 196 -14.69 28.58 0.75
N SER A 197 -15.49 27.99 1.63
CA SER A 197 -16.20 28.67 2.71
C SER A 197 -15.47 28.47 4.04
N ILE A 198 -15.41 29.53 4.85
CA ILE A 198 -14.89 29.50 6.22
C ILE A 198 -15.98 29.09 7.22
N GLY A 199 -15.61 28.98 8.49
CA GLY A 199 -16.49 28.62 9.59
C GLY A 199 -16.56 27.11 9.83
N LEU A 200 -17.53 26.68 10.64
CA LEU A 200 -17.75 25.27 10.95
C LEU A 200 -18.22 24.54 9.69
N ARG A 201 -17.38 23.63 9.18
CA ARG A 201 -17.65 22.78 8.02
C ARG A 201 -17.30 21.34 8.36
N TYR A 202 -17.78 20.41 7.55
CA TYR A 202 -17.40 19.01 7.70
C TYR A 202 -17.05 18.36 6.37
N VAL A 203 -16.22 17.32 6.47
CA VAL A 203 -16.18 16.26 5.46
C VAL A 203 -17.03 15.09 5.91
N GLN A 204 -17.69 14.43 4.96
CA GLN A 204 -18.51 13.25 5.18
C GLN A 204 -18.05 12.11 4.28
N LEU A 205 -17.93 10.92 4.89
CA LEU A 205 -17.69 9.66 4.20
C LEU A 205 -18.97 8.81 4.27
N ASP A 206 -19.41 8.25 3.14
CA ASP A 206 -20.36 7.14 3.08
C ASP A 206 -19.60 5.87 2.71
N LEU A 207 -19.47 4.94 3.66
CA LEU A 207 -18.73 3.69 3.47
C LEU A 207 -19.43 2.71 2.50
N GLY A 208 -20.61 3.08 1.96
CA GLY A 208 -21.41 2.31 1.02
C GLY A 208 -22.32 1.26 1.68
N GLY A 209 -22.08 0.98 2.96
CA GLY A 209 -22.87 0.09 3.79
C GLY A 209 -22.44 0.20 5.25
N ALA A 210 -23.12 -0.52 6.13
CA ALA A 210 -22.87 -0.47 7.57
C ALA A 210 -21.82 -1.52 8.00
N TYR A 211 -20.88 -1.11 8.85
CA TYR A 211 -19.83 -1.96 9.41
C TYR A 211 -19.81 -1.85 10.93
N THR A 212 -19.21 -2.83 11.59
CA THR A 212 -18.81 -2.68 12.99
C THR A 212 -17.47 -1.94 13.04
N VAL A 213 -17.48 -0.73 13.59
CA VAL A 213 -16.34 0.19 13.70
C VAL A 213 -16.09 0.49 15.17
N ASP A 214 -14.83 0.52 15.57
CA ASP A 214 -14.39 0.83 16.95
C ASP A 214 -13.29 1.90 17.01
N GLN A 215 -12.78 2.33 15.85
CA GLN A 215 -11.73 3.33 15.78
C GLN A 215 -11.85 4.18 14.51
N ILE A 216 -11.65 5.49 14.66
CA ILE A 216 -11.45 6.43 13.56
C ILE A 216 -10.14 7.16 13.82
N LYS A 217 -9.35 7.37 12.78
CA LYS A 217 -8.12 8.14 12.86
C LYS A 217 -8.16 9.27 11.85
N VAL A 218 -7.92 10.49 12.31
CA VAL A 218 -8.00 11.70 11.49
C VAL A 218 -6.64 12.38 11.41
N TRP A 219 -6.31 12.91 10.24
CA TRP A 219 -5.17 13.77 10.01
C TRP A 219 -5.66 15.08 9.42
N HIS A 220 -5.27 16.17 10.06
CA HIS A 220 -5.37 17.49 9.50
C HIS A 220 -3.98 18.01 9.15
N TYR A 221 -3.92 19.16 8.49
CA TYR A 221 -2.62 19.78 8.18
C TYR A 221 -1.84 20.07 9.48
N ALA A 222 -0.63 19.51 9.58
CA ALA A 222 0.15 19.47 10.81
C ALA A 222 1.54 20.14 10.75
N ALA A 223 1.96 20.67 9.59
CA ALA A 223 3.36 21.08 9.38
C ALA A 223 3.83 22.24 10.31
N ASP A 224 2.89 23.07 10.79
CA ASP A 224 3.14 24.21 11.69
C ASP A 224 2.58 24.00 13.10
N SER A 225 2.26 22.75 13.47
CA SER A 225 1.67 22.40 14.78
C SER A 225 0.39 23.19 15.11
N ARG A 226 -0.34 23.64 14.08
CA ARG A 226 -1.60 24.38 14.27
C ARG A 226 -2.61 23.59 15.09
N ILE A 227 -3.46 24.32 15.78
CA ILE A 227 -4.59 23.76 16.53
C ILE A 227 -5.85 24.08 15.72
N TYR A 228 -6.67 23.08 15.41
CA TYR A 228 -7.97 23.32 14.80
C TYR A 228 -9.04 23.62 15.86
N ASN A 229 -9.94 24.53 15.52
CA ASN A 229 -11.01 24.96 16.42
C ASN A 229 -12.25 24.09 16.25
N ASN A 230 -12.94 23.81 17.35
CA ASN A 230 -14.22 23.09 17.40
C ASN A 230 -14.18 21.75 16.64
N THR A 231 -13.06 21.03 16.75
CA THR A 231 -12.93 19.73 16.09
C THR A 231 -13.88 18.73 16.72
N LYS A 232 -14.59 18.00 15.86
CA LYS A 232 -15.60 17.03 16.28
C LYS A 232 -15.72 15.94 15.24
N THR A 233 -15.74 14.69 15.70
CA THR A 233 -15.93 13.54 14.83
C THR A 233 -17.21 12.82 15.26
N GLN A 234 -18.08 12.54 14.29
CA GLN A 234 -19.35 11.88 14.52
C GLN A 234 -19.53 10.69 13.58
N VAL A 235 -20.27 9.70 14.05
CA VAL A 235 -20.61 8.49 13.28
C VAL A 235 -22.12 8.27 13.26
N SER A 236 -22.60 7.65 12.20
CA SER A 236 -24.02 7.32 12.03
C SER A 236 -24.20 6.04 11.22
N ALA A 237 -25.24 5.27 11.53
CA ALA A 237 -25.66 4.11 10.76
C ALA A 237 -26.64 4.48 9.62
N ASP A 238 -27.44 5.53 9.82
CA ASP A 238 -28.60 5.89 8.99
C ASP A 238 -28.45 7.26 8.29
N GLY A 239 -27.48 8.08 8.71
CA GLY A 239 -27.24 9.43 8.22
C GLY A 239 -28.12 10.49 8.92
N VAL A 240 -28.96 10.07 9.87
CA VAL A 240 -29.93 10.91 10.59
C VAL A 240 -29.57 11.01 12.07
N THR A 241 -29.33 9.86 12.71
CA THR A 241 -28.94 9.76 14.12
C THR A 241 -27.43 9.75 14.22
N TRP A 242 -26.86 10.79 14.83
CA TRP A 242 -25.41 10.99 14.93
C TRP A 242 -24.92 10.77 16.36
N TYR A 243 -23.80 10.07 16.48
CA TYR A 243 -23.10 9.85 17.74
C TYR A 243 -21.74 10.52 17.68
N THR A 244 -21.48 11.40 18.65
CA THR A 244 -20.17 12.04 18.78
C THR A 244 -19.17 11.08 19.39
N VAL A 245 -18.09 10.78 18.66
CA VAL A 245 -16.98 9.93 19.13
C VAL A 245 -15.79 10.77 19.59
N PHE A 246 -15.74 12.03 19.19
CA PHE A 246 -14.78 13.01 19.67
C PHE A 246 -15.35 14.42 19.59
N ASP A 247 -15.08 15.24 20.60
CA ASP A 247 -15.43 16.66 20.64
C ASP A 247 -14.35 17.41 21.42
N SER A 248 -13.66 18.34 20.77
CA SER A 248 -12.64 19.19 21.38
C SER A 248 -13.16 20.06 22.53
N ALA A 249 -14.45 20.41 22.56
CA ALA A 249 -15.04 21.16 23.67
C ALA A 249 -15.14 20.31 24.96
N VAL A 250 -15.16 18.99 24.82
CA VAL A 250 -15.24 18.03 25.94
C VAL A 250 -13.86 17.42 26.24
N SER A 251 -13.13 17.04 25.20
CA SER A 251 -11.87 16.30 25.27
C SER A 251 -10.63 17.19 25.25
N GLY A 252 -10.81 18.51 25.09
CA GLY A 252 -9.75 19.48 24.92
C GLY A 252 -9.24 19.56 23.47
N THR A 253 -8.65 20.71 23.15
CA THR A 253 -7.94 20.94 21.89
C THR A 253 -6.57 20.29 21.91
N TYR A 254 -6.01 19.99 20.74
CA TYR A 254 -4.67 19.44 20.61
C TYR A 254 -3.94 20.06 19.39
N PRO A 255 -2.61 20.24 19.47
CA PRO A 255 -1.82 20.59 18.29
C PRO A 255 -1.76 19.40 17.33
N GLU A 256 -1.91 19.68 16.03
CA GLU A 256 -1.83 18.64 15.00
C GLU A 256 -0.40 18.11 14.85
N THR A 257 -0.28 16.81 14.55
CA THR A 257 1.02 16.14 14.36
C THR A 257 0.97 15.19 13.16
N ALA A 258 2.14 14.79 12.67
CA ALA A 258 2.27 13.77 11.62
C ALA A 258 1.61 12.43 11.98
N ALA A 259 1.46 12.13 13.27
CA ALA A 259 0.86 10.89 13.73
C ALA A 259 -0.67 10.86 13.60
N GLY A 260 -1.31 12.02 13.38
CA GLY A 260 -2.76 12.18 13.39
C GLY A 260 -3.36 12.01 14.78
N LYS A 261 -4.69 12.00 14.87
CA LYS A 261 -5.46 11.81 16.09
C LYS A 261 -6.34 10.58 15.99
N THR A 262 -6.13 9.63 16.91
CA THR A 262 -6.96 8.43 17.03
C THR A 262 -8.12 8.65 18.00
N HIS A 263 -9.32 8.30 17.55
CA HIS A 263 -10.55 8.25 18.32
C HIS A 263 -10.97 6.79 18.48
N THR A 264 -10.81 6.24 19.68
CA THR A 264 -11.23 4.88 20.01
C THR A 264 -12.54 4.94 20.81
N PHE A 265 -13.50 4.09 20.46
CA PHE A 265 -14.81 4.04 21.10
C PHE A 265 -15.36 2.61 21.13
N ALA A 266 -16.41 2.38 21.91
CA ALA A 266 -17.06 1.07 21.95
C ALA A 266 -17.57 0.67 20.55
N PRO A 267 -17.38 -0.59 20.09
CA PRO A 267 -17.79 -1.03 18.76
C PRO A 267 -19.24 -0.68 18.43
N ARG A 268 -19.45 -0.09 17.25
CA ARG A 268 -20.74 0.45 16.81
C ARG A 268 -20.99 0.20 15.34
N THR A 269 -22.27 0.12 14.98
CA THR A 269 -22.69 0.06 13.58
C THR A 269 -22.54 1.45 12.95
N VAL A 270 -21.68 1.56 11.92
CA VAL A 270 -21.34 2.82 11.26
C VAL A 270 -21.39 2.64 9.75
N ARG A 271 -22.09 3.55 9.06
CA ARG A 271 -22.04 3.73 7.61
C ARG A 271 -21.49 5.09 7.23
N TYR A 272 -21.82 6.13 8.00
CA TYR A 272 -21.42 7.50 7.75
C TYR A 272 -20.47 7.99 8.84
N VAL A 273 -19.44 8.72 8.42
CA VAL A 273 -18.53 9.45 9.30
C VAL A 273 -18.56 10.91 8.90
N ARG A 274 -18.60 11.81 9.89
CA ARG A 274 -18.38 13.25 9.70
C ARG A 274 -17.25 13.72 10.58
N ASP A 275 -16.36 14.50 9.99
CA ASP A 275 -15.33 15.22 10.74
C ASP A 275 -15.48 16.72 10.50
N TYR A 276 -15.59 17.48 11.58
CA TYR A 276 -15.91 18.90 11.61
C TYR A 276 -14.68 19.73 12.01
N LEU A 277 -14.46 20.85 11.30
CA LEU A 277 -13.42 21.85 11.59
C LEU A 277 -14.01 23.27 11.52
N ASN A 278 -13.47 24.21 12.29
CA ASN A 278 -13.87 25.63 12.29
C ASN A 278 -12.65 26.58 12.22
N GLY A 279 -11.81 26.42 11.20
CA GLY A 279 -10.54 27.11 11.09
C GLY A 279 -9.51 26.61 12.10
N SER A 280 -8.38 27.29 12.17
CA SER A 280 -7.24 26.93 13.00
C SER A 280 -6.59 28.15 13.66
N SER A 281 -5.60 27.90 14.51
CA SER A 281 -4.73 28.93 15.08
C SER A 281 -3.91 29.70 14.04
N SER A 282 -3.74 29.16 12.83
CA SER A 282 -2.93 29.78 11.76
C SER A 282 -3.75 30.58 10.75
N ASN A 283 -5.01 30.17 10.49
CA ASN A 283 -5.92 30.84 9.56
C ASN A 283 -7.36 30.31 9.70
N SER A 284 -8.31 30.92 8.98
CA SER A 284 -9.74 30.55 9.01
C SER A 284 -10.12 29.37 8.11
N SER A 285 -9.16 28.72 7.44
CA SER A 285 -9.41 27.62 6.52
C SER A 285 -9.40 26.26 7.21
N ASN A 286 -10.20 25.33 6.67
CA ASN A 286 -10.27 23.93 7.10
C ASN A 286 -9.41 23.06 6.17
N HIS A 287 -8.63 22.13 6.73
CA HIS A 287 -7.75 21.26 5.93
C HIS A 287 -7.78 19.81 6.44
N TRP A 288 -8.36 18.92 5.65
CA TRP A 288 -8.39 17.48 5.91
C TRP A 288 -7.35 16.78 5.06
N VAL A 289 -6.44 16.05 5.69
CA VAL A 289 -5.37 15.31 5.01
C VAL A 289 -5.82 13.88 4.76
N GLU A 290 -6.21 13.14 5.81
CA GLU A 290 -6.64 11.74 5.70
C GLU A 290 -7.61 11.39 6.83
N ILE A 291 -8.56 10.50 6.56
CA ILE A 291 -9.46 9.90 7.54
C ILE A 291 -9.50 8.39 7.30
N GLU A 292 -9.05 7.64 8.29
CA GLU A 292 -9.17 6.19 8.32
C GLU A 292 -10.31 5.76 9.24
N VAL A 293 -11.07 4.75 8.81
CA VAL A 293 -12.18 4.17 9.57
C VAL A 293 -11.91 2.70 9.78
N TRP A 294 -11.57 2.29 10.99
CA TRP A 294 -11.09 0.95 11.29
C TRP A 294 -12.20 0.06 11.82
N GLY A 295 -12.40 -1.07 11.15
CA GLY A 295 -13.45 -2.02 11.47
C GLY A 295 -13.33 -3.34 10.74
N ASN A 296 -14.28 -4.23 10.98
CA ASN A 296 -14.28 -5.57 10.40
C ASN A 296 -14.95 -5.58 9.01
N ARG A 297 -14.27 -6.17 8.02
CA ARG A 297 -14.78 -6.43 6.66
C ARG A 297 -14.71 -7.92 6.34
N THR A 298 -15.75 -8.44 5.70
CA THR A 298 -15.71 -9.73 5.02
C THR A 298 -15.82 -9.53 3.51
N THR A 299 -14.83 -10.00 2.77
CA THR A 299 -14.80 -9.94 1.31
C THR A 299 -14.80 -11.35 0.74
N VAL A 300 -15.65 -11.59 -0.27
CA VAL A 300 -15.65 -12.80 -1.10
C VAL A 300 -15.04 -12.45 -2.46
N TYR A 301 -14.19 -13.33 -2.97
CA TYR A 301 -13.52 -13.19 -4.25
C TYR A 301 -14.05 -14.25 -5.19
N VAL A 302 -14.54 -13.84 -6.35
CA VAL A 302 -15.12 -14.75 -7.35
C VAL A 302 -14.08 -15.12 -8.42
N ASN A 303 -13.10 -14.24 -8.65
CA ASN A 303 -11.90 -14.41 -9.47
C ASN A 303 -11.12 -13.07 -9.51
N ALA A 304 -10.20 -12.92 -10.47
CA ALA A 304 -9.45 -11.68 -10.70
C ALA A 304 -10.31 -10.49 -11.19
N LEU A 305 -11.56 -10.71 -11.60
CA LEU A 305 -12.46 -9.69 -12.17
C LEU A 305 -13.44 -9.11 -11.14
N TYR A 306 -13.72 -9.83 -10.06
CA TYR A 306 -14.83 -9.46 -9.18
C TYR A 306 -14.60 -9.86 -7.72
N GLU A 307 -14.89 -8.92 -6.84
CA GLU A 307 -14.95 -9.12 -5.39
C GLU A 307 -16.18 -8.43 -4.78
N LYS A 308 -16.68 -9.01 -3.69
CA LYS A 308 -17.87 -8.57 -2.96
C LYS A 308 -17.52 -8.38 -1.51
N ASP A 309 -17.61 -7.15 -1.02
CA ASP A 309 -17.75 -6.89 0.40
C ASP A 309 -19.16 -7.29 0.83
N VAL A 310 -19.27 -8.42 1.53
CA VAL A 310 -20.56 -8.93 2.00
C VAL A 310 -21.01 -8.26 3.30
N THR A 311 -20.13 -7.55 3.99
CA THR A 311 -20.48 -6.75 5.18
C THR A 311 -21.30 -5.53 4.76
N ALA A 312 -20.85 -4.80 3.74
CA ALA A 312 -21.54 -3.61 3.23
C ALA A 312 -22.39 -3.83 1.97
N ASN A 313 -22.47 -5.07 1.47
CA ASN A 313 -23.10 -5.41 0.20
C ASN A 313 -22.52 -4.62 -1.00
N LEU A 314 -21.24 -4.21 -0.90
CA LEU A 314 -20.54 -3.41 -1.90
C LEU A 314 -19.76 -4.33 -2.86
N SER A 315 -19.69 -3.97 -4.13
CA SER A 315 -19.01 -4.79 -5.15
C SER A 315 -17.90 -3.99 -5.82
N THR A 316 -16.78 -4.65 -6.07
CA THR A 316 -15.69 -4.10 -6.89
C THR A 316 -15.51 -4.97 -8.13
N LYS A 317 -15.58 -4.33 -9.30
CA LYS A 317 -15.31 -4.95 -10.61
C LYS A 317 -13.98 -4.44 -11.15
N TYR A 318 -13.17 -5.31 -11.71
CA TYR A 318 -11.90 -4.96 -12.34
C TYR A 318 -12.00 -5.16 -13.86
N TYR A 319 -11.42 -4.22 -14.59
CA TYR A 319 -11.41 -4.21 -16.06
C TYR A 319 -9.98 -4.37 -16.54
N TYR A 320 -9.80 -5.24 -17.54
CA TYR A 320 -8.50 -5.60 -18.08
C TYR A 320 -8.45 -5.33 -19.58
N PHE A 321 -7.27 -4.96 -20.06
CA PHE A 321 -6.92 -4.99 -21.48
C PHE A 321 -5.73 -5.94 -21.64
N GLY A 322 -5.97 -7.08 -22.30
CA GLY A 322 -5.07 -8.22 -22.19
C GLY A 322 -4.96 -8.65 -20.72
N SER A 323 -3.74 -8.68 -20.21
CA SER A 323 -3.42 -9.02 -18.82
C SER A 323 -3.26 -7.82 -17.88
N GLN A 324 -3.28 -6.61 -18.42
CA GLN A 324 -3.12 -5.40 -17.62
C GLN A 324 -4.46 -4.95 -17.05
N ARG A 325 -4.51 -4.72 -15.74
CA ARG A 325 -5.65 -4.10 -15.08
C ARG A 325 -5.66 -2.60 -15.37
N ILE A 326 -6.68 -2.12 -16.06
CA ILE A 326 -6.76 -0.73 -16.54
C ILE A 326 -7.80 0.12 -15.79
N ALA A 327 -8.74 -0.51 -15.10
CA ALA A 327 -9.72 0.20 -14.28
C ALA A 327 -10.31 -0.69 -13.18
N MET A 328 -10.90 -0.05 -12.18
CA MET A 328 -11.77 -0.66 -11.19
C MET A 328 -13.04 0.15 -11.02
N ARG A 329 -14.16 -0.53 -10.76
CA ARG A 329 -15.42 0.11 -10.37
C ARG A 329 -15.86 -0.43 -9.02
N ARG A 330 -15.87 0.42 -8.00
CA ARG A 330 -16.36 0.12 -6.65
C ARG A 330 -17.71 0.80 -6.46
N GLY A 331 -18.77 0.01 -6.31
CA GLY A 331 -20.14 0.54 -6.39
C GLY A 331 -20.39 1.24 -7.72
N SER A 332 -20.74 2.53 -7.68
CA SER A 332 -20.93 3.38 -8.87
C SER A 332 -19.64 4.05 -9.36
N THR A 333 -18.62 4.18 -8.51
CA THR A 333 -17.39 4.94 -8.78
C THR A 333 -16.45 4.14 -9.69
N LEU A 334 -16.14 4.68 -10.88
CA LEU A 334 -15.15 4.15 -11.81
C LEU A 334 -13.82 4.92 -11.69
N THR A 335 -12.74 4.18 -11.50
CA THR A 335 -11.38 4.69 -11.38
C THR A 335 -10.48 3.99 -12.40
N TYR A 336 -9.80 4.76 -13.25
CA TYR A 336 -8.81 4.24 -14.19
C TYR A 336 -7.44 4.15 -13.53
N LEU A 337 -6.74 3.05 -13.80
CA LEU A 337 -5.43 2.75 -13.23
C LEU A 337 -4.37 2.93 -14.32
N HIS A 338 -3.36 3.75 -14.01
CA HIS A 338 -2.21 3.98 -14.88
C HIS A 338 -0.97 3.46 -14.16
N GLY A 339 -0.18 2.66 -14.86
CA GLY A 339 0.96 1.97 -14.26
C GLY A 339 2.30 2.27 -14.92
N ASP A 340 3.35 1.87 -14.20
CA ASP A 340 4.71 1.83 -14.73
C ASP A 340 4.95 0.56 -15.57
N HIS A 341 6.18 0.44 -16.08
CA HIS A 341 6.62 -0.70 -16.90
C HIS A 341 6.64 -2.06 -16.16
N LEU A 342 6.62 -2.08 -14.82
CA LEU A 342 6.49 -3.31 -14.02
C LEU A 342 5.00 -3.66 -13.77
N GLY A 343 4.09 -2.81 -14.22
CA GLY A 343 2.66 -2.94 -13.98
C GLY A 343 2.22 -2.45 -12.60
N SER A 344 3.08 -1.74 -11.85
CA SER A 344 2.67 -1.08 -10.60
C SER A 344 1.70 0.05 -10.92
N ALA A 345 0.62 0.20 -10.17
CA ALA A 345 -0.23 1.39 -10.31
C ALA A 345 0.49 2.61 -9.72
N SER A 346 0.60 3.71 -10.47
CA SER A 346 1.30 4.93 -10.04
C SER A 346 0.40 6.17 -10.07
N LEU A 347 -0.68 6.13 -10.84
CA LEU A 347 -1.66 7.22 -10.95
C LEU A 347 -3.05 6.64 -11.13
N THR A 348 -4.04 7.29 -10.53
CA THR A 348 -5.45 7.04 -10.83
C THR A 348 -6.16 8.28 -11.36
N THR A 349 -7.13 8.07 -12.25
CA THR A 349 -7.98 9.14 -12.78
C THR A 349 -9.46 8.76 -12.72
N ASN A 350 -10.32 9.76 -12.64
CA ASN A 350 -11.77 9.58 -12.73
C ASN A 350 -12.23 9.47 -14.20
N ALA A 351 -13.55 9.38 -14.40
CA ALA A 351 -14.15 9.26 -15.73
C ALA A 351 -13.95 10.48 -16.65
N SER A 352 -13.65 11.67 -16.13
CA SER A 352 -13.31 12.83 -16.94
C SER A 352 -11.82 12.94 -17.26
N GLY A 353 -11.00 12.00 -16.78
CA GLY A 353 -9.54 12.01 -16.92
C GLY A 353 -8.83 12.89 -15.90
N ALA A 354 -9.54 13.45 -14.91
CA ALA A 354 -8.92 14.22 -13.83
C ALA A 354 -8.18 13.29 -12.84
N LYS A 355 -7.01 13.73 -12.37
CA LYS A 355 -6.22 13.04 -11.35
C LYS A 355 -7.04 12.83 -10.07
N VAL A 356 -7.07 11.61 -9.58
CA VAL A 356 -7.70 11.23 -8.30
C VAL A 356 -6.62 11.04 -7.23
N SER A 357 -5.61 10.22 -7.51
CA SER A 357 -4.53 9.94 -6.56
C SER A 357 -3.24 9.57 -7.30
N LEU A 358 -2.10 9.70 -6.65
CA LEU A 358 -0.78 9.35 -7.19
C LEU A 358 0.05 8.71 -6.09
N MET A 359 0.84 7.71 -6.46
CA MET A 359 1.76 7.03 -5.57
C MET A 359 3.06 6.72 -6.30
N ARG A 360 4.16 6.80 -5.57
CA ARG A 360 5.48 6.38 -6.01
C ARG A 360 6.01 5.33 -5.06
N TYR A 361 6.85 4.44 -5.59
CA TYR A 361 7.42 3.33 -4.83
C TYR A 361 8.91 3.52 -4.63
N MET A 362 9.41 2.98 -3.52
CA MET A 362 10.81 2.60 -3.40
C MET A 362 11.08 1.35 -4.25
N PRO A 363 12.35 1.02 -4.57
CA PRO A 363 12.67 -0.09 -5.47
C PRO A 363 12.14 -1.45 -5.02
N TYR A 364 11.94 -1.68 -3.73
CA TYR A 364 11.39 -2.93 -3.18
C TYR A 364 9.87 -2.88 -2.96
N GLY A 365 9.20 -1.81 -3.39
CA GLY A 365 7.75 -1.68 -3.35
C GLY A 365 7.18 -0.99 -2.11
N GLU A 366 8.03 -0.43 -1.24
CA GLU A 366 7.55 0.44 -0.17
C GLU A 366 6.93 1.71 -0.74
N LEU A 367 6.04 2.34 0.02
CA LEU A 367 5.54 3.66 -0.31
C LEU A 367 6.71 4.66 -0.23
N ARG A 368 6.94 5.39 -1.32
CA ARG A 368 7.86 6.54 -1.34
C ARG A 368 7.13 7.83 -1.01
N VAL A 369 6.09 8.14 -1.77
CA VAL A 369 5.25 9.33 -1.58
C VAL A 369 3.86 9.11 -2.15
N GLY A 370 2.86 9.76 -1.54
CA GLY A 370 1.48 9.75 -1.98
C GLY A 370 0.68 8.55 -1.47
N GLY A 371 -0.36 8.19 -2.22
CA GLY A 371 -1.28 7.12 -1.88
C GLY A 371 -2.25 6.84 -3.02
N LEU A 372 -2.82 5.63 -3.06
CA LEU A 372 -3.81 5.25 -4.06
C LEU A 372 -5.16 4.86 -3.45
N SER A 373 -6.22 5.26 -4.15
CA SER A 373 -7.60 4.80 -3.90
C SER A 373 -7.85 3.32 -4.24
N THR A 374 -6.79 2.57 -4.58
CA THR A 374 -6.82 1.14 -4.88
C THR A 374 -5.80 0.40 -4.03
N ASP A 375 -6.13 -0.85 -3.70
CA ASP A 375 -5.21 -1.81 -3.10
C ASP A 375 -4.34 -2.52 -4.15
N ARG A 376 -4.58 -2.31 -5.44
CA ARG A 376 -3.77 -2.87 -6.53
C ARG A 376 -2.60 -1.93 -6.83
N GLN A 377 -1.48 -2.21 -6.20
CA GLN A 377 -0.35 -1.29 -6.10
C GLN A 377 0.88 -1.88 -6.81
N TYR A 378 1.96 -2.13 -6.08
CA TYR A 378 3.26 -2.56 -6.61
C TYR A 378 3.18 -3.83 -7.47
N THR A 379 3.70 -3.77 -8.70
CA THR A 379 3.62 -4.84 -9.72
C THR A 379 2.20 -5.39 -9.96
N GLY A 380 1.18 -4.56 -9.69
CA GLY A 380 -0.23 -4.90 -9.83
C GLY A 380 -0.81 -5.81 -8.74
N GLN A 381 -0.05 -6.10 -7.68
CA GLN A 381 -0.46 -6.99 -6.59
C GLN A 381 -1.32 -6.28 -5.55
N ARG A 382 -2.06 -7.07 -4.75
CA ARG A 382 -2.88 -6.53 -3.67
C ARG A 382 -2.00 -6.14 -2.48
N ARG A 383 -2.10 -4.90 -2.04
CA ARG A 383 -1.50 -4.42 -0.79
C ARG A 383 -2.41 -4.74 0.39
N GLU A 384 -1.92 -5.50 1.36
CA GLU A 384 -2.54 -5.66 2.66
C GLU A 384 -2.04 -4.52 3.56
N ALA A 385 -2.62 -3.32 3.39
CA ALA A 385 -2.10 -2.08 3.99
C ALA A 385 -2.05 -2.13 5.53
N SER A 386 -3.00 -2.83 6.16
CA SER A 386 -3.00 -3.04 7.61
C SER A 386 -1.93 -4.04 8.07
N LEU A 387 -1.37 -4.87 7.20
CA LEU A 387 -0.40 -5.90 7.58
C LEU A 387 1.02 -5.62 7.05
N GLY A 388 1.17 -4.72 6.09
CA GLY A 388 2.46 -4.26 5.59
C GLY A 388 2.98 -4.99 4.36
N PHE A 389 2.37 -6.10 3.96
CA PHE A 389 2.83 -6.93 2.84
C PHE A 389 1.91 -6.88 1.62
N TYR A 390 2.39 -7.41 0.50
CA TYR A 390 1.64 -7.67 -0.73
C TYR A 390 1.26 -9.14 -0.83
N ASP A 391 0.05 -9.40 -1.31
CA ASP A 391 -0.40 -10.74 -1.69
C ASP A 391 -0.08 -11.00 -3.17
N TYR A 392 0.90 -11.87 -3.42
CA TYR A 392 1.29 -12.36 -4.75
C TYR A 392 0.56 -13.67 -5.11
N VAL A 393 -0.62 -13.90 -4.52
CA VAL A 393 -1.43 -15.10 -4.66
C VAL A 393 -0.77 -16.31 -4.01
N ALA A 394 0.38 -16.77 -4.52
CA ALA A 394 1.09 -17.93 -4.02
C ALA A 394 1.85 -17.67 -2.70
N ARG A 395 2.34 -16.44 -2.52
CA ARG A 395 3.16 -16.04 -1.36
C ARG A 395 2.87 -14.60 -0.97
N GLN A 396 3.13 -14.26 0.28
CA GLN A 396 3.12 -12.86 0.74
C GLN A 396 4.53 -12.27 0.64
N TYR A 397 4.62 -11.01 0.23
CA TYR A 397 5.87 -10.28 0.04
C TYR A 397 5.89 -9.04 0.92
N ASP A 398 6.86 -8.96 1.84
CA ASP A 398 7.10 -7.77 2.63
C ASP A 398 8.06 -6.83 1.87
N PRO A 399 7.59 -5.67 1.42
CA PRO A 399 8.42 -4.70 0.70
C PRO A 399 9.46 -4.04 1.62
N ALA A 400 9.17 -3.83 2.91
CA ALA A 400 10.11 -3.23 3.85
C ALA A 400 11.30 -4.17 4.06
N LEU A 401 11.03 -5.45 4.33
CA LEU A 401 12.05 -6.47 4.43
C LEU A 401 12.70 -6.81 3.08
N GLY A 402 12.00 -6.57 1.96
CA GLY A 402 12.43 -6.90 0.61
C GLY A 402 12.38 -8.40 0.32
N ARG A 403 11.48 -9.14 0.98
CA ARG A 403 11.48 -10.62 1.00
C ARG A 403 10.08 -11.22 1.04
N PHE A 404 9.97 -12.43 0.50
CA PHE A 404 8.76 -13.25 0.69
C PHE A 404 8.72 -13.83 2.11
N LEU A 405 7.51 -13.92 2.66
CA LEU A 405 7.23 -14.49 3.99
C LEU A 405 7.22 -16.02 3.99
N GLN A 406 7.26 -16.64 2.80
CA GLN A 406 7.25 -18.09 2.62
C GLN A 406 8.37 -18.52 1.67
N ALA A 407 8.92 -19.71 1.92
CA ALA A 407 9.77 -20.39 0.94
C ALA A 407 8.99 -20.75 -0.33
N ASP A 408 9.71 -21.01 -1.43
CA ASP A 408 9.10 -21.53 -2.65
C ASP A 408 8.69 -22.99 -2.45
N THR A 409 7.47 -23.37 -2.85
CA THR A 409 6.96 -24.74 -2.72
C THR A 409 7.53 -25.69 -3.78
N ALA A 410 8.20 -25.20 -4.83
CA ALA A 410 8.80 -26.03 -5.86
C ALA A 410 10.27 -26.40 -5.55
N MET A 411 10.50 -27.51 -4.84
CA MET A 411 11.70 -28.31 -5.07
C MET A 411 11.44 -29.25 -6.24
N GLN A 412 11.71 -28.81 -7.48
CA GLN A 412 11.75 -29.76 -8.59
C GLN A 412 13.04 -30.58 -8.47
N ALA A 413 12.91 -31.81 -7.96
CA ALA A 413 13.98 -32.80 -7.98
C ALA A 413 14.38 -33.08 -9.44
N SER A 414 15.56 -32.62 -9.87
CA SER A 414 16.11 -33.01 -11.17
C SER A 414 16.90 -34.30 -11.02
N SER A 415 16.27 -35.44 -11.30
CA SER A 415 16.91 -36.76 -11.39
C SER A 415 17.48 -37.02 -12.80
N SER A 416 18.28 -36.09 -13.34
CA SER A 416 18.97 -36.31 -14.63
C SER A 416 20.40 -35.74 -14.63
N PRO A 417 21.45 -36.55 -14.90
CA PRO A 417 22.84 -36.14 -14.68
C PRO A 417 23.41 -35.11 -15.66
N THR A 418 22.66 -34.64 -16.66
CA THR A 418 23.21 -33.78 -17.74
C THR A 418 22.51 -32.44 -17.93
N ARG A 419 21.67 -32.01 -16.98
CA ARG A 419 21.14 -30.64 -16.98
C ARG A 419 21.24 -30.04 -15.58
N ARG A 420 22.38 -29.43 -15.27
CA ARG A 420 22.52 -28.49 -14.15
C ARG A 420 21.73 -27.20 -14.44
N THR A 421 20.41 -27.28 -14.49
CA THR A 421 19.58 -26.12 -14.16
C THR A 421 19.73 -25.93 -12.65
N ARG A 422 20.64 -25.04 -12.26
CA ARG A 422 20.83 -24.61 -10.87
C ARG A 422 19.48 -24.09 -10.35
N SER A 423 18.72 -24.93 -9.64
CA SER A 423 17.65 -24.52 -8.76
C SER A 423 18.30 -23.78 -7.58
N ARG A 424 18.48 -22.47 -7.71
CA ARG A 424 18.79 -21.61 -6.57
C ARG A 424 17.46 -21.06 -6.05
N SER A 425 17.15 -21.35 -4.80
CA SER A 425 16.09 -20.72 -4.03
C SER A 425 16.38 -19.22 -3.91
N THR A 426 16.01 -18.42 -4.90
CA THR A 426 16.10 -16.97 -4.76
C THR A 426 14.92 -16.51 -3.93
N ALA A 427 15.11 -16.54 -2.62
CA ALA A 427 14.23 -15.93 -1.63
C ALA A 427 14.43 -14.40 -1.53
N THR A 428 14.94 -13.81 -2.62
CA THR A 428 15.00 -12.38 -2.87
C THR A 428 14.21 -12.14 -4.14
N ALA A 429 13.10 -11.41 -4.03
CA ALA A 429 12.56 -10.73 -5.20
C ALA A 429 13.65 -9.73 -5.60
N THR A 430 14.34 -9.98 -6.72
CA THR A 430 15.06 -8.88 -7.36
C THR A 430 13.98 -8.12 -8.12
N PRO A 431 13.70 -6.86 -7.76
CA PRO A 431 12.66 -6.08 -8.43
C PRO A 431 13.01 -5.76 -9.89
N TRP A 432 14.24 -6.09 -10.33
CA TRP A 432 14.82 -5.73 -11.63
C TRP A 432 15.44 -6.91 -12.39
N GLY A 433 15.01 -8.14 -12.09
CA GLY A 433 15.47 -9.34 -12.81
C GLY A 433 14.85 -9.47 -14.21
N ILE A 434 15.19 -8.59 -15.16
CA ILE A 434 14.96 -8.86 -16.59
C ILE A 434 15.95 -9.96 -16.99
N ARG A 435 15.49 -11.22 -17.02
CA ARG A 435 16.24 -12.26 -17.75
C ARG A 435 16.11 -11.96 -19.24
N SER A 436 17.26 -11.91 -19.91
CA SER A 436 17.40 -11.84 -21.35
C SER A 436 16.49 -12.85 -22.07
N GLY A 437 15.78 -12.37 -23.09
CA GLY A 437 15.18 -13.20 -24.13
C GLY A 437 13.83 -13.86 -23.86
N ILE A 438 13.20 -13.65 -22.70
CA ILE A 438 11.80 -14.05 -22.47
C ILE A 438 10.96 -12.79 -22.38
N ARG A 439 10.12 -12.55 -23.39
CA ARG A 439 8.90 -11.76 -23.18
C ARG A 439 8.19 -12.44 -22.02
N ILE A 440 8.18 -11.85 -20.82
CA ILE A 440 7.21 -12.25 -19.81
C ILE A 440 5.88 -11.74 -20.35
N PRO A 441 5.00 -12.59 -20.89
CA PRO A 441 3.64 -12.16 -21.06
C PRO A 441 3.15 -11.99 -19.62
N VAL A 442 2.95 -10.75 -19.20
CA VAL A 442 2.05 -10.47 -18.10
C VAL A 442 0.79 -11.28 -18.45
N GLY A 443 0.38 -12.24 -17.61
CA GLY A 443 -0.79 -13.07 -17.88
C GLY A 443 -0.58 -14.53 -18.32
N THR A 444 0.46 -15.25 -17.88
CA THR A 444 0.36 -16.73 -17.75
C THR A 444 1.26 -17.25 -16.63
N LEU A 445 0.72 -17.27 -15.41
CA LEU A 445 1.13 -18.20 -14.36
C LEU A 445 -0.17 -18.83 -13.85
N LEU A 446 -0.66 -19.80 -14.62
CA LEU A 446 -1.62 -20.81 -14.23
C LEU A 446 -0.96 -22.12 -14.60
N PHE A 447 -0.56 -22.89 -13.59
CA PHE A 447 -0.73 -24.34 -13.37
C PHE A 447 0.17 -24.77 -12.21
#